data_AF-A0A1I3P6I6-F1
#
_entry.id   AF-A0A1I3P6I6-F1
#
_cell.length_a   1.000
_cell.length_b   1.000
_cell.length_c   1.000
_cell.angle_alpha   90.00
_cell.angle_beta   90.00
_cell.angle_gamma   90.00
#
_symmetry.space_group_name_H-M   'P 1'
#
loop_
_entity.id
_entity.type
_entity.pdbx_description
1 polymer ?
#
loop_
_entity_poly.entity_id
_entity_poly.type
_entity_poly.pdbx_seq_one_letter_code
_entity_poly.pdbx_strand_id
1 'polypeptide(L)'
;MTSIIILFLILFGISFIVTPSNAKYTLSGYNTASKEEQAKYDINKLVPYINRGIRITAIITLITSSIAYYFENKTIVAFCLSMIPMIGILITLVFGSLKYIDKKASTSNYIAYILILLTILLSLYLFIYHPDKINLDI
;
A
#
# COMPACT_ATOMS: atom_id res chain seq x y z
N MET A 1 -12.72 14.45 -8.70
CA MET A 1 -11.64 14.04 -9.67
C MET A 1 -10.23 14.33 -9.15
N THR A 2 -9.95 15.55 -8.67
CA THR A 2 -8.61 15.99 -8.22
C THR A 2 -7.92 15.02 -7.25
N SER A 3 -8.64 14.52 -6.24
CA SER A 3 -8.11 13.56 -5.26
C SER A 3 -7.62 12.24 -5.88
N ILE A 4 -8.28 11.78 -6.95
CA ILE A 4 -7.90 10.56 -7.68
C ILE A 4 -6.52 10.76 -8.33
N ILE A 5 -6.34 11.89 -9.01
CA ILE A 5 -5.10 12.22 -9.72
C ILE A 5 -3.96 12.41 -8.72
N ILE A 6 -4.18 13.16 -7.64
CA ILE A 6 -3.16 13.40 -6.60
C ILE A 6 -2.68 12.07 -6.01
N LEU A 7 -3.61 11.20 -5.61
CA LEU A 7 -3.25 9.91 -5.03
C LEU A 7 -2.48 9.03 -6.03
N PHE A 8 -2.92 8.99 -7.29
CA PHE A 8 -2.20 8.28 -8.35
C PHE A 8 -0.77 8.78 -8.49
N LEU A 9 -0.57 10.10 -8.61
CA LEU A 9 0.75 10.69 -8.77
C LEU A 9 1.66 10.41 -7.57
N ILE A 10 1.13 10.46 -6.36
CA ILE A 10 1.89 10.14 -5.14
C ILE A 10 2.35 8.67 -5.18
N LEU A 11 1.43 7.72 -5.33
CA LEU A 11 1.77 6.29 -5.32
C LEU A 11 2.69 5.92 -6.49
N PHE A 12 2.34 6.37 -7.69
CA PHE A 12 3.12 6.11 -8.89
C PHE A 12 4.52 6.74 -8.79
N GLY A 13 4.62 7.98 -8.32
CA GLY A 13 5.88 8.68 -8.09
C GLY A 13 6.77 7.98 -7.07
N ILE A 14 6.23 7.60 -5.90
CA ILE A 14 6.97 6.84 -4.87
C ILE A 14 7.61 5.58 -5.44
N SER A 15 6.93 4.89 -6.36
CA SER A 15 7.44 3.67 -6.99
C SER A 15 8.72 3.83 -7.82
N PHE A 16 9.13 5.07 -8.13
CA PHE A 16 10.39 5.39 -8.80
C PHE A 16 11.43 5.98 -7.84
N ILE A 17 10.99 6.55 -6.72
CA ILE A 17 11.88 7.15 -5.72
C ILE A 17 12.61 6.06 -4.92
N VAL A 18 11.95 4.95 -4.61
CA VAL A 18 12.55 3.87 -3.82
C VAL A 18 13.51 3.05 -4.68
N THR A 19 14.76 2.94 -4.26
CA THR A 19 15.83 2.21 -4.95
C THR A 19 16.61 1.34 -3.97
N PRO A 20 17.32 0.29 -4.44
CA PRO A 20 18.18 -0.50 -3.56
C PRO A 20 19.20 0.33 -2.77
N SER A 21 19.75 1.40 -3.35
CA SER A 21 20.77 2.24 -2.72
C SER A 21 20.21 3.13 -1.61
N ASN A 22 18.96 3.57 -1.71
CA ASN A 22 18.30 4.39 -0.69
C ASN A 22 17.35 3.62 0.24
N ALA A 23 17.19 2.30 0.03
CA ALA A 23 16.27 1.44 0.79
C ALA A 23 16.45 1.55 2.32
N LYS A 24 17.68 1.76 2.80
CA LYS A 24 17.98 1.97 4.22
C LYS A 24 17.35 3.22 4.83
N TYR A 25 16.94 4.19 4.01
CA TYR A 25 16.26 5.39 4.46
C TYR A 25 14.76 5.36 4.17
N THR A 26 14.34 4.63 3.14
CA THR A 26 12.97 4.67 2.62
C THR A 26 12.11 3.49 3.05
N LEU A 27 12.70 2.31 3.35
CA LEU A 27 11.95 1.14 3.83
C LEU A 27 12.11 1.04 5.35
N SER A 28 11.07 1.42 6.09
CA SER A 28 11.11 1.48 7.56
C SER A 28 11.56 0.19 8.24
N GLY A 29 11.08 -0.98 7.77
CA GLY A 29 11.49 -2.28 8.31
C GLY A 29 12.96 -2.67 8.03
N TYR A 30 13.55 -2.11 6.98
CA TYR A 30 14.98 -2.29 6.67
C TYR A 30 15.85 -1.23 7.36
N ASN A 31 15.34 0.01 7.49
CA ASN A 31 15.98 1.12 8.18
C ASN A 31 16.23 0.81 9.66
N THR A 32 15.23 0.24 10.36
CA THR A 32 15.33 -0.08 11.79
C THR A 32 16.02 -1.41 12.07
N ALA A 33 16.23 -2.24 11.04
CA ALA A 33 16.90 -3.53 11.18
C ALA A 33 18.39 -3.36 11.49
N SER A 34 18.93 -4.25 12.34
CA SER A 34 20.37 -4.33 12.58
C SER A 34 21.12 -4.73 11.31
N LYS A 35 22.45 -4.54 11.24
CA LYS A 35 23.25 -4.98 10.06
C LYS A 35 23.10 -6.48 9.76
N GLU A 36 22.99 -7.30 10.80
CA GLU A 36 22.78 -8.74 10.69
C GLU A 36 21.39 -9.07 10.14
N GLU A 37 20.37 -8.30 10.53
CA GLU A 37 19.02 -8.45 10.01
C GLU A 37 18.88 -7.92 8.59
N GLN A 38 19.52 -6.80 8.26
CA GLN A 38 19.57 -6.25 6.91
C GLN A 38 20.13 -7.27 5.91
N ALA A 39 21.14 -8.06 6.31
CA ALA A 39 21.71 -9.12 5.47
C ALA A 39 20.70 -10.21 5.06
N LYS A 40 19.56 -10.34 5.76
CA LYS A 40 18.48 -11.28 5.43
C LYS A 40 17.59 -10.81 4.28
N TYR A 41 17.68 -9.54 3.88
CA TYR A 41 16.86 -8.95 2.84
C TYR A 41 17.58 -9.04 1.51
N ASP A 42 16.98 -9.68 0.50
CA ASP A 42 17.43 -9.54 -0.89
C ASP A 42 16.91 -8.21 -1.47
N ILE A 43 17.50 -7.09 -1.03
CA ILE A 43 17.05 -5.72 -1.37
C ILE A 43 17.01 -5.48 -2.88
N ASN A 44 17.93 -6.08 -3.62
CA ASN A 44 17.99 -5.97 -5.08
C ASN A 44 16.78 -6.60 -5.77
N LYS A 45 16.11 -7.58 -5.15
CA LYS A 45 14.86 -8.16 -5.65
C LYS A 45 13.61 -7.60 -4.96
N LEU A 46 13.69 -7.33 -3.66
CA LEU A 46 12.59 -6.82 -2.86
C LEU A 46 12.15 -5.42 -3.32
N VAL A 47 13.09 -4.50 -3.55
CA VAL A 47 12.74 -3.13 -3.95
C VAL A 47 12.01 -3.10 -5.31
N PRO A 48 12.53 -3.73 -6.39
CA PRO A 48 11.79 -3.77 -7.65
C PRO A 48 10.42 -4.44 -7.53
N TYR A 49 10.29 -5.45 -6.66
CA TYR A 49 9.01 -6.10 -6.39
C TYR A 49 8.01 -5.15 -5.72
N ILE A 50 8.42 -4.46 -4.65
CA ILE A 50 7.60 -3.45 -3.96
C ILE A 50 7.18 -2.36 -4.94
N ASN A 51 8.12 -1.81 -5.70
CA ASN A 51 7.85 -0.76 -6.67
C ASN A 51 6.85 -1.20 -7.74
N ARG A 52 6.96 -2.43 -8.24
CA ARG A 52 6.00 -2.99 -9.20
C ARG A 52 4.61 -3.13 -8.56
N GLY A 53 4.52 -3.63 -7.33
CA GLY A 53 3.26 -3.75 -6.60
C GLY A 53 2.58 -2.39 -6.37
N ILE A 54 3.35 -1.36 -6.00
CA ILE A 54 2.85 0.01 -5.84
C ILE A 54 2.33 0.56 -7.18
N ARG A 55 3.05 0.38 -8.29
CA ARG A 55 2.59 0.84 -9.62
C ARG A 55 1.29 0.17 -10.04
N ILE A 56 1.21 -1.14 -9.90
CA ILE A 56 -0.01 -1.90 -10.24
C ILE A 56 -1.17 -1.39 -9.39
N THR A 57 -0.96 -1.24 -8.08
CA THR A 57 -1.96 -0.71 -7.15
C THR A 57 -2.41 0.69 -7.55
N ALA A 58 -1.48 1.60 -7.86
CA ALA A 58 -1.79 2.96 -8.30
C ALA A 58 -2.64 2.99 -9.59
N ILE A 59 -2.30 2.17 -10.58
CA ILE A 59 -3.04 2.07 -11.84
C ILE A 59 -4.44 1.51 -11.60
N ILE A 60 -4.58 0.45 -10.78
CA ILE A 60 -5.88 -0.13 -10.46
C ILE A 60 -6.74 0.92 -9.75
N THR A 61 -6.21 1.59 -8.71
CA THR A 61 -6.94 2.65 -8.01
C THR A 61 -7.38 3.76 -8.95
N LEU A 62 -6.51 4.24 -9.84
CA LEU A 62 -6.86 5.26 -10.83
C LEU A 62 -8.02 4.81 -11.71
N ILE A 63 -7.95 3.60 -12.28
CA ILE A 63 -8.97 3.09 -13.19
C ILE A 63 -10.31 2.90 -12.47
N THR A 64 -10.32 2.17 -11.35
CA THR A 64 -11.56 1.86 -10.63
C THR A 64 -12.22 3.10 -10.06
N SER A 65 -11.44 4.04 -9.49
CA SER A 65 -11.98 5.29 -8.98
C SER A 65 -12.48 6.20 -10.10
N SER A 66 -11.81 6.23 -11.25
CA SER A 66 -12.26 7.04 -12.40
C SER A 66 -13.55 6.49 -13.01
N ILE A 67 -13.69 5.16 -13.11
CA ILE A 67 -14.94 4.51 -13.53
C ILE A 67 -16.06 4.85 -12.56
N ALA A 68 -15.84 4.69 -11.24
CA ALA A 68 -16.84 5.03 -10.24
C ALA A 68 -17.23 6.52 -10.25
N TYR A 69 -16.26 7.40 -10.52
CA TYR A 69 -16.48 8.84 -10.64
C TYR A 69 -17.32 9.18 -11.88
N TYR A 70 -17.06 8.51 -13.01
CA TYR A 70 -17.86 8.66 -14.23
C TYR A 70 -19.33 8.29 -14.02
N PHE A 71 -19.62 7.29 -13.16
CA PHE A 71 -20.97 6.92 -12.75
C PHE A 71 -21.51 7.74 -11.56
N GLU A 72 -20.86 8.84 -11.20
CA GLU A 72 -21.25 9.75 -10.11
C GLU A 72 -21.45 9.07 -8.74
N ASN A 73 -20.82 7.90 -8.52
CA ASN A 73 -20.99 7.15 -7.29
C ASN A 73 -19.90 7.51 -6.27
N LYS A 74 -20.15 8.58 -5.49
CA LYS A 74 -19.20 9.09 -4.49
C LYS A 74 -18.77 8.06 -3.46
N THR A 75 -19.68 7.21 -2.99
CA THR A 75 -19.39 6.15 -2.01
C THR A 75 -18.40 5.14 -2.57
N ILE A 76 -18.59 4.69 -3.82
CA ILE A 76 -17.66 3.76 -4.48
C ILE A 76 -16.33 4.44 -4.77
N VAL A 77 -16.31 5.72 -5.17
CA VAL A 77 -15.05 6.45 -5.36
C VAL A 77 -14.26 6.51 -4.04
N ALA A 78 -14.92 6.87 -2.93
CA ALA A 78 -14.32 6.88 -1.60
C ALA A 78 -13.75 5.51 -1.23
N PHE A 79 -14.53 4.45 -1.43
CA PHE A 79 -14.12 3.07 -1.18
C PHE A 79 -12.89 2.68 -2.00
N CYS A 80 -12.87 2.96 -3.30
CA CYS A 80 -11.76 2.65 -4.18
C CYS A 80 -10.49 3.41 -3.79
N LEU A 81 -10.61 4.70 -3.42
CA LEU A 81 -9.48 5.53 -3.01
C LEU A 81 -8.87 5.10 -1.67
N SER A 82 -9.67 4.60 -0.73
CA SER A 82 -9.16 4.13 0.56
C SER A 82 -8.71 2.67 0.54
N MET A 83 -9.53 1.75 0.00
CA MET A 83 -9.35 0.31 0.20
C MET A 83 -8.34 -0.31 -0.76
N ILE A 84 -8.38 0.08 -2.03
CA ILE A 84 -7.52 -0.55 -3.04
C ILE A 84 -6.03 -0.30 -2.73
N PRO A 85 -5.58 0.94 -2.41
CA PRO A 85 -4.20 1.17 -1.99
C PRO A 85 -3.80 0.35 -0.77
N MET A 86 -4.63 0.31 0.27
CA MET A 86 -4.34 -0.41 1.50
C MET A 86 -4.15 -1.92 1.25
N ILE A 87 -5.09 -2.54 0.53
CA ILE A 87 -5.06 -3.96 0.21
C ILE A 87 -3.88 -4.28 -0.73
N GLY A 88 -3.70 -3.49 -1.78
CA GLY A 88 -2.63 -3.70 -2.76
C GLY A 88 -1.23 -3.58 -2.15
N ILE A 89 -1.03 -2.58 -1.28
CA ILE A 89 0.22 -2.41 -0.54
C ILE A 89 0.41 -3.56 0.47
N LEU A 90 -0.62 -3.95 1.22
CA LEU A 90 -0.53 -5.07 2.17
C LEU A 90 -0.10 -6.37 1.46
N ILE A 91 -0.77 -6.72 0.37
CA ILE A 91 -0.42 -7.89 -0.46
C ILE A 91 1.03 -7.80 -0.90
N THR A 92 1.43 -6.65 -1.45
CA THR A 92 2.81 -6.43 -1.92
C THR A 92 3.83 -6.62 -0.80
N LEU A 93 3.57 -6.09 0.41
CA LEU A 93 4.51 -6.23 1.52
C LEU A 93 4.58 -7.67 2.04
N VAL A 94 3.43 -8.32 2.23
CA VAL A 94 3.35 -9.71 2.71
C VAL A 94 4.07 -10.64 1.74
N PHE A 95 3.69 -10.68 0.47
CA PHE A 95 4.29 -11.57 -0.51
C PHE A 95 5.76 -11.22 -0.81
N GLY A 96 6.10 -9.93 -0.78
CA GLY A 96 7.49 -9.48 -0.89
C GLY A 96 8.34 -10.01 0.25
N SER A 97 7.85 -9.92 1.49
CA SER A 97 8.53 -10.42 2.67
C SER A 97 8.70 -11.94 2.65
N LEU A 98 7.65 -12.69 2.29
CA LEU A 98 7.70 -14.15 2.23
C LEU A 98 8.69 -14.67 1.19
N LYS A 99 8.91 -13.90 0.12
CA LYS A 99 9.74 -14.30 -1.02
C LYS A 99 11.19 -13.82 -0.94
N TYR A 100 11.42 -12.64 -0.37
CA TYR A 100 12.73 -11.97 -0.45
C TYR A 100 13.34 -11.61 0.91
N ILE A 101 12.72 -12.01 2.02
CA ILE A 101 13.29 -11.91 3.37
C ILE A 101 13.46 -13.33 3.91
N ASP A 102 14.66 -13.66 4.36
CA ASP A 102 14.93 -14.99 4.92
C ASP A 102 14.08 -15.28 6.17
N LYS A 103 13.60 -16.53 6.28
CA LYS A 103 12.46 -16.99 7.10
C LYS A 103 12.63 -16.86 8.61
N LYS A 104 13.77 -16.39 9.10
CA LYS A 104 13.91 -15.95 10.50
C LYS A 104 13.29 -14.55 10.66
N ALA A 105 12.03 -14.43 10.24
CA ALA A 105 11.26 -13.21 10.21
C ALA A 105 11.13 -12.65 11.64
N SER A 106 11.50 -11.38 11.79
CA SER A 106 11.29 -10.62 13.02
C SER A 106 9.79 -10.47 13.28
N THR A 107 9.38 -10.62 14.55
CA THR A 107 8.01 -10.44 15.04
C THR A 107 7.39 -9.09 14.62
N SER A 108 8.23 -8.10 14.30
CA SER A 108 7.83 -6.75 13.89
C SER A 108 7.02 -6.71 12.58
N ASN A 109 7.35 -7.55 11.59
CA ASN A 109 6.64 -7.55 10.30
C ASN A 109 5.18 -8.03 10.46
N TYR A 110 4.93 -8.99 11.34
CA TYR A 110 3.58 -9.49 11.62
C TYR A 110 2.69 -8.44 12.27
N ILE A 111 3.23 -7.64 13.19
CA ILE A 111 2.51 -6.55 13.84
C ILE A 111 2.04 -5.52 12.80
N ALA A 112 2.93 -5.14 11.87
CA ALA A 112 2.56 -4.20 10.81
C ALA A 112 1.42 -4.73 9.92
N TYR A 113 1.47 -6.02 9.55
CA TYR A 113 0.40 -6.64 8.76
C TYR A 113 -0.93 -6.70 9.51
N ILE A 114 -0.89 -7.01 10.81
CA ILE A 114 -2.08 -7.03 11.67
C ILE A 114 -2.67 -5.62 11.78
N LEU A 115 -1.86 -4.58 11.98
CA LEU A 115 -2.35 -3.20 12.07
C LEU A 115 -3.01 -2.74 10.77
N ILE A 116 -2.40 -3.05 9.61
CA ILE A 116 -3.00 -2.71 8.32
C ILE A 116 -4.31 -3.48 8.13
N LEU A 117 -4.34 -4.77 8.47
CA LEU A 117 -5.56 -5.58 8.38
C LEU A 117 -6.68 -5.04 9.27
N LEU A 118 -6.39 -4.69 10.52
CA LEU A 118 -7.35 -4.06 11.44
C LEU A 118 -7.88 -2.75 10.87
N THR A 119 -7.02 -1.93 10.26
CA THR A 119 -7.42 -0.67 9.62
C THR A 119 -8.35 -0.91 8.43
N ILE A 120 -8.08 -1.95 7.62
CA ILE A 120 -8.96 -2.37 6.51
C ILE A 120 -10.32 -2.81 7.06
N LEU A 121 -10.35 -3.65 8.10
CA LEU A 121 -11.60 -4.13 8.71
C LEU A 121 -12.42 -2.99 9.31
N LEU A 122 -11.78 -2.05 10.00
CA LEU A 122 -12.43 -0.85 10.54
C LEU A 122 -13.02 0.00 9.41
N SER A 123 -12.27 0.21 8.34
CA SER A 123 -12.75 0.98 7.20
C SER A 123 -13.94 0.32 6.51
N LEU A 124 -13.88 -1.02 6.31
CA LEU A 124 -15.01 -1.80 5.79
C LEU A 124 -16.25 -1.68 6.68
N TYR A 125 -16.07 -1.76 8.00
CA TYR A 125 -17.15 -1.54 8.96
C TYR A 125 -17.79 -0.15 8.78
N LEU A 126 -16.99 0.91 8.62
CA LEU A 126 -17.52 2.26 8.39
C LEU A 126 -18.31 2.33 7.07
N PHE A 127 -17.82 1.72 5.98
CA PHE A 127 -18.53 1.71 4.69
C PHE A 127 -19.87 0.96 4.75
N ILE A 128 -19.94 -0.13 5.52
CA ILE A 128 -21.16 -0.95 5.62
C ILE A 128 -22.18 -0.31 6.57
N TYR A 129 -21.73 0.17 7.73
CA TYR A 129 -22.63 0.55 8.83
C TYR A 129 -22.78 2.06 9.03
N HIS A 130 -21.87 2.88 8.50
CA HIS A 130 -21.89 4.34 8.60
C HIS A 130 -21.58 5.05 7.26
N PRO A 131 -22.25 4.69 6.15
CA PRO A 131 -21.97 5.27 4.84
C PRO A 131 -22.24 6.79 4.77
N ASP A 132 -23.15 7.28 5.61
CA ASP A 132 -23.49 8.69 5.78
C ASP A 132 -22.30 9.55 6.25
N LYS A 133 -21.36 8.94 6.98
CA LYS A 133 -20.15 9.62 7.47
C LYS A 133 -19.02 9.68 6.43
N ILE A 134 -19.19 9.06 5.27
CA ILE A 134 -18.17 8.94 4.22
C ILE A 134 -18.58 9.77 2.99
N ASN A 135 -19.19 10.94 3.23
CA ASN A 135 -19.34 11.95 2.19
C ASN A 135 -17.99 12.67 2.02
N LEU A 136 -17.21 12.20 1.05
CA LEU A 136 -16.09 12.97 0.54
C LEU A 136 -16.64 14.03 -0.43
N ASP A 137 -16.17 15.27 -0.28
CA ASP A 137 -16.32 16.31 -1.29
C ASP A 137 -15.38 16.01 -2.47
N ILE A 138 -15.77 15.07 -3.36
CA ILE A 138 -14.98 14.60 -4.52
C ILE A 138 -15.40 15.28 -5.83
#